data_AF-A0A5Q0CE86-F1
#
_entry.id   AF-A0A5Q0CE86-F1
#
_cell.length_a   1.000
_cell.length_b   1.000
_cell.length_c   1.000
_cell.angle_alpha   90.00
_cell.angle_beta   90.00
_cell.angle_gamma   90.00
#
_symmetry.space_group_name_H-M   'P 1'
#
loop_
_entity.id
_entity.type
_entity.pdbx_description
1 polymer ?
#
loop_
_entity_poly.entity_id
_entity_poly.type
_entity_poly.pdbx_seq_one_letter_code
_entity_poly.pdbx_strand_id
1 'polypeptide(L)'
;MGTERIANYTVIGRFRTRRKSKIAETIDSIRKRTLADVLSIRKEIHGRSLGAALRILWSYESRATPGKAKTPGTTALLAILEQRPEIRDSVLPALRAIPILPHGCGIALHHLAARMNLEKADRFFAELGEPVSPDPNHPVNQLRNALTGLRGQGGVRKQTYILAIAIKAWNAFFHGRRIKQLRFGAERETFPRLDAEAGWGPLGDAAQSSDASSKGTPI
;
A
#
# COMPACT_ATOMS: atom_id res chain seq x y z
N MET A 1 -46.15 70.94 30.75
CA MET A 1 -45.80 69.92 29.74
C MET A 1 -46.39 68.60 30.19
N GLY A 2 -47.29 68.00 29.42
CA GLY A 2 -47.93 66.73 29.80
C GLY A 2 -49.09 66.38 28.87
N THR A 3 -48.78 66.18 27.60
CA THR A 3 -49.71 65.72 26.56
C THR A 3 -50.09 64.25 26.80
N GLU A 4 -51.31 64.04 27.25
CA GLU A 4 -52.40 63.31 26.56
C GLU A 4 -52.11 62.03 25.73
N ARG A 5 -53.03 61.06 25.92
CA ARG A 5 -53.52 59.96 25.04
C ARG A 5 -52.85 58.58 25.17
N ILE A 6 -53.51 57.51 25.66
CA ILE A 6 -54.79 56.81 25.35
C ILE A 6 -54.52 55.48 24.58
N ALA A 7 -55.13 54.42 25.11
CA ALA A 7 -55.63 53.18 24.49
C ALA A 7 -54.71 51.97 24.19
N ASN A 8 -55.00 50.90 24.96
CA ASN A 8 -55.47 49.57 24.52
C ASN A 8 -54.75 48.85 23.37
N TYR A 9 -54.31 47.60 23.62
CA TYR A 9 -54.85 46.41 22.92
C TYR A 9 -54.38 45.10 23.59
N THR A 10 -55.35 44.23 23.87
CA THR A 10 -55.21 42.80 24.17
C THR A 10 -54.72 42.05 22.92
N VAL A 11 -53.95 40.94 23.03
CA VAL A 11 -54.17 39.66 22.28
C VAL A 11 -53.09 38.60 22.61
N ILE A 12 -53.65 37.51 23.14
CA ILE A 12 -53.28 36.08 23.22
C ILE A 12 -52.41 35.54 22.07
N GLY A 13 -51.41 34.68 22.37
CA GLY A 13 -50.58 34.02 21.34
C GLY A 13 -49.85 32.73 21.74
N ARG A 14 -50.62 31.63 21.85
CA ARG A 14 -50.32 30.18 21.77
C ARG A 14 -48.86 29.67 21.77
N PHE A 15 -48.60 28.74 22.70
CA PHE A 15 -47.55 27.72 22.66
C PHE A 15 -47.52 26.96 21.32
N ARG A 16 -46.44 27.09 20.56
CA ARG A 16 -46.11 26.19 19.46
C ARG A 16 -45.16 25.12 19.98
N THR A 17 -45.67 23.90 20.13
CA THR A 17 -44.90 22.67 20.33
C THR A 17 -43.78 22.60 19.28
N ARG A 18 -42.54 22.72 19.74
CA ARG A 18 -41.33 22.50 18.94
C ARG A 18 -41.26 21.00 18.62
N ARG A 19 -41.85 20.58 17.50
CA ARG A 19 -41.54 19.28 16.89
C ARG A 19 -40.03 19.23 16.70
N LYS A 20 -39.31 18.47 17.53
CA LYS A 20 -37.91 18.11 17.28
C LYS A 20 -37.92 17.33 15.98
N SER A 21 -37.52 18.02 14.92
CA SER A 21 -37.50 17.52 13.56
C SER A 21 -36.45 16.43 13.43
N LYS A 22 -36.82 15.43 12.64
CA LYS A 22 -36.09 14.26 12.15
C LYS A 22 -34.87 14.63 11.27
N ILE A 23 -34.08 15.61 11.72
CA ILE A 23 -32.97 16.23 10.96
C ILE A 23 -31.61 15.90 11.60
N ALA A 24 -31.58 15.49 12.88
CA ALA A 24 -30.33 15.12 13.54
C ALA A 24 -29.73 13.78 13.04
N GLU A 25 -30.53 12.89 12.43
CA GLU A 25 -30.02 11.65 11.84
C GLU A 25 -29.45 11.84 10.42
N THR A 26 -29.86 12.89 9.71
CA THR A 26 -29.47 13.10 8.30
C THR A 26 -28.15 13.86 8.15
N ILE A 27 -27.73 14.62 9.17
CA ILE A 27 -26.53 15.47 9.10
C ILE A 27 -25.22 14.65 9.19
N ASP A 28 -25.23 13.46 9.81
CA ASP A 28 -24.01 12.66 9.99
C ASP A 28 -23.58 11.88 8.73
N SER A 29 -24.33 12.00 7.63
CA SER A 29 -24.07 11.34 6.35
C SER A 29 -23.22 12.14 5.35
N ILE A 30 -22.87 13.39 5.66
CA ILE A 30 -22.37 14.36 4.66
C ILE A 30 -20.93 14.07 4.20
N ARG A 31 -20.18 13.17 4.86
CA ARG A 31 -18.90 12.66 4.33
C ARG A 31 -18.76 11.17 4.61
N LYS A 32 -18.77 10.35 3.55
CA LYS A 32 -18.31 8.95 3.64
C LYS A 32 -16.89 8.96 4.22
N ARG A 33 -16.72 8.41 5.42
CA ARG A 33 -15.41 8.33 6.10
C ARG A 33 -14.43 7.61 5.18
N THR A 34 -13.28 8.23 4.92
CA THR A 34 -12.23 7.57 4.14
C THR A 34 -11.58 6.47 4.98
N LEU A 35 -10.89 5.51 4.35
CA LEU A 35 -10.14 4.49 5.11
C LEU A 35 -9.16 5.12 6.10
N ALA A 36 -8.50 6.22 5.71
CA ALA A 36 -7.59 6.93 6.59
C ALA A 36 -8.30 7.51 7.82
N ASP A 37 -9.52 8.04 7.65
CA ASP A 37 -10.33 8.55 8.76
C ASP A 37 -10.74 7.41 9.69
N VAL A 38 -11.14 6.26 9.14
CA VAL A 38 -11.49 5.08 9.95
C VAL A 38 -10.30 4.55 10.75
N LEU A 39 -9.12 4.43 10.12
CA LEU A 39 -7.90 3.99 10.80
C LEU A 39 -7.44 5.00 11.86
N SER A 40 -7.64 6.30 11.61
CA SER A 40 -7.35 7.34 12.60
C SER A 40 -8.29 7.24 13.81
N ILE A 41 -9.58 7.00 13.59
CA ILE A 41 -10.56 6.75 14.67
C ILE A 41 -10.19 5.51 15.48
N ARG A 42 -9.71 4.44 14.82
CA ARG A 42 -9.22 3.21 15.45
C ARG A 42 -7.86 3.38 16.15
N LYS A 43 -7.29 4.59 16.19
CA LYS A 43 -5.98 4.93 16.79
C LYS A 43 -4.82 4.12 16.21
N GLU A 44 -4.90 3.76 14.93
CA GLU A 44 -3.84 3.05 14.23
C GLU A 44 -2.63 3.95 13.96
N ILE A 45 -1.44 3.46 14.30
CA ILE A 45 -0.19 4.17 14.08
C ILE A 45 0.05 4.27 12.56
N HIS A 46 0.33 5.48 12.07
CA HIS A 46 0.53 5.75 10.64
C HIS A 46 -0.64 5.30 9.74
N GLY A 47 -1.89 5.49 10.17
CA GLY A 47 -3.09 5.03 9.47
C GLY A 47 -3.18 5.34 7.96
N ARG A 48 -2.66 6.49 7.49
CA ARG A 48 -2.59 6.79 6.05
C ARG A 48 -1.67 5.83 5.28
N SER A 49 -0.48 5.57 5.82
CA SER A 49 0.51 4.67 5.22
C SER A 49 0.06 3.23 5.33
N LEU A 50 -0.52 2.85 6.46
CA LEU A 50 -1.12 1.54 6.66
C LEU A 50 -2.26 1.30 5.66
N GLY A 51 -3.16 2.29 5.48
CA GLY A 51 -4.23 2.20 4.48
C GLY A 51 -3.70 2.08 3.04
N ALA A 52 -2.59 2.74 2.70
CA ALA A 52 -1.93 2.57 1.41
C ALA A 52 -1.34 1.15 1.25
N ALA A 53 -0.74 0.61 2.31
CA ALA A 53 -0.20 -0.75 2.33
C ALA A 53 -1.30 -1.81 2.14
N LEU A 54 -2.44 -1.66 2.82
CA LEU A 54 -3.60 -2.57 2.68
C LEU A 54 -4.11 -2.62 1.23
N ARG A 55 -4.14 -1.50 0.50
CA ARG A 55 -4.51 -1.48 -0.93
C ARG A 55 -3.50 -2.24 -1.80
N ILE A 56 -2.22 -2.12 -1.49
CA ILE A 56 -1.16 -2.87 -2.18
C ILE A 56 -1.36 -4.36 -1.92
N LEU A 57 -1.53 -4.77 -0.66
CA LEU A 57 -1.74 -6.16 -0.30
C LEU A 57 -2.97 -6.74 -0.98
N TRP A 58 -4.11 -6.04 -0.93
CA TRP A 58 -5.34 -6.49 -1.61
C TRP A 58 -5.11 -6.75 -3.10
N SER A 59 -4.46 -5.81 -3.80
CA SER A 59 -4.17 -5.93 -5.22
C SER A 59 -3.21 -7.10 -5.48
N TYR A 60 -2.17 -7.20 -4.65
CA TYR A 60 -1.15 -8.22 -4.75
C TYR A 60 -1.76 -9.62 -4.56
N GLU A 61 -2.53 -9.85 -3.49
CA GLU A 61 -3.17 -11.13 -3.20
C GLU A 61 -4.21 -11.53 -4.25
N SER A 62 -4.96 -10.55 -4.78
CA SER A 62 -5.94 -10.77 -5.87
C SER A 62 -5.29 -11.03 -7.24
N ARG A 63 -3.97 -11.29 -7.27
CA ARG A 63 -3.12 -11.40 -8.46
C ARG A 63 -3.16 -10.20 -9.42
N ALA A 64 -3.71 -9.07 -8.99
CA ALA A 64 -3.74 -7.83 -9.75
C ALA A 64 -2.41 -7.04 -9.59
N THR A 65 -2.19 -6.09 -10.50
CA THR A 65 -1.01 -5.21 -10.43
C THR A 65 -1.29 -4.02 -9.51
N PRO A 66 -0.53 -3.84 -8.41
CA PRO A 66 -0.70 -2.69 -7.51
C PRO A 66 -0.54 -1.37 -8.27
N GLY A 67 -1.43 -0.41 -8.01
CA GLY A 67 -1.47 0.89 -8.70
C GLY A 67 -2.19 0.91 -10.05
N LYS A 68 -2.57 -0.26 -10.61
CA LYS A 68 -3.45 -0.38 -11.79
C LYS A 68 -4.83 -0.98 -11.45
N ALA A 69 -4.93 -1.73 -10.35
CA ALA A 69 -6.17 -2.39 -9.94
C ALA A 69 -7.26 -1.40 -9.52
N LYS A 70 -8.53 -1.80 -9.66
CA LYS A 70 -9.68 -1.06 -9.11
C LYS A 70 -9.51 -0.93 -7.60
N THR A 71 -9.64 0.28 -7.07
CA THR A 71 -9.51 0.53 -5.63
C THR A 71 -10.58 -0.26 -4.86
N PRO A 72 -10.19 -1.15 -3.93
CA PRO A 72 -11.15 -1.89 -3.11
C PRO A 72 -11.90 -0.95 -2.16
N GLY A 73 -13.13 -1.35 -1.80
CA GLY A 73 -13.93 -0.61 -0.83
C GLY A 73 -13.29 -0.60 0.56
N THR A 74 -13.61 0.41 1.37
CA THR A 74 -13.09 0.55 2.75
C THR A 74 -13.35 -0.71 3.59
N THR A 75 -14.52 -1.33 3.49
CA THR A 75 -14.87 -2.56 4.22
C THR A 75 -13.94 -3.73 3.87
N ALA A 76 -13.61 -3.90 2.58
CA ALA A 76 -12.70 -4.97 2.15
C ALA A 76 -11.27 -4.75 2.69
N LEU A 77 -10.82 -3.50 2.76
CA LEU A 77 -9.50 -3.16 3.30
C LEU A 77 -9.43 -3.34 4.82
N LEU A 78 -10.51 -3.05 5.54
CA LEU A 78 -10.60 -3.33 6.98
C LEU A 78 -10.65 -4.83 7.25
N ALA A 79 -11.35 -5.60 6.41
CA ALA A 79 -11.35 -7.06 6.50
C ALA A 79 -9.93 -7.63 6.35
N ILE A 80 -9.10 -7.10 5.44
CA ILE A 80 -7.68 -7.50 5.36
C ILE A 80 -6.94 -7.19 6.65
N LEU A 81 -7.14 -6.01 7.23
CA LEU A 81 -6.45 -5.63 8.48
C LEU A 81 -6.88 -6.51 9.67
N GLU A 82 -8.13 -6.96 9.68
CA GLU A 82 -8.66 -7.89 10.69
C GLU A 82 -8.16 -9.31 10.46
N GLN A 83 -8.01 -9.75 9.20
CA GLN A 83 -7.45 -11.05 8.84
C GLN A 83 -5.93 -11.12 8.99
N ARG A 84 -5.24 -9.97 8.87
CA ARG A 84 -3.78 -9.85 8.92
C ARG A 84 -3.33 -8.76 9.88
N PRO A 85 -3.57 -8.91 11.19
CA PRO A 85 -3.20 -7.87 12.14
C PRO A 85 -1.69 -7.61 12.24
N GLU A 86 -0.86 -8.61 11.89
CA GLU A 86 0.61 -8.60 11.90
C GLU A 86 1.23 -7.61 10.88
N ILE A 87 0.45 -7.08 9.94
CA ILE A 87 0.90 -5.98 9.08
C ILE A 87 1.33 -4.75 9.90
N ARG A 88 0.79 -4.58 11.12
CA ARG A 88 1.15 -3.49 12.02
C ARG A 88 2.62 -3.55 12.45
N ASP A 89 3.17 -4.75 12.61
CA ASP A 89 4.57 -4.95 12.99
C ASP A 89 5.52 -4.50 11.88
N SER A 90 5.03 -4.43 10.64
CA SER A 90 5.78 -3.96 9.48
C SER A 90 5.86 -2.44 9.37
N VAL A 91 5.18 -1.70 10.26
CA VAL A 91 5.21 -0.23 10.27
C VAL A 91 6.61 0.27 10.65
N LEU A 92 7.16 -0.18 11.77
CA LEU A 92 8.45 0.33 12.26
C LEU A 92 9.64 -0.02 11.33
N PRO A 93 9.79 -1.25 10.82
CA PRO A 93 10.84 -1.56 9.85
C PRO A 93 10.74 -0.70 8.58
N ALA A 94 9.53 -0.48 8.08
CA ALA A 94 9.30 0.37 6.91
C ALA A 94 9.70 1.83 7.13
N LEU A 95 9.62 2.35 8.36
CA LEU A 95 10.07 3.71 8.68
C LEU A 95 11.61 3.85 8.58
N ARG A 96 12.37 2.78 8.83
CA ARG A 96 13.84 2.80 8.70
C ARG A 96 14.30 3.02 7.26
N ALA A 97 13.48 2.63 6.28
CA ALA A 97 13.75 2.83 4.86
C ALA A 97 13.38 4.23 4.34
N ILE A 98 12.99 5.17 5.21
CA ILE A 98 12.73 6.56 4.85
C ILE A 98 14.06 7.29 4.62
N PRO A 99 14.15 8.21 3.64
CA PRO A 99 13.13 8.62 2.67
C PRO A 99 13.19 7.84 1.35
N ILE A 100 13.89 6.70 1.32
CA ILE A 100 14.17 5.93 0.12
C ILE A 100 12.90 5.32 -0.46
N LEU A 101 12.11 4.64 0.37
CA LEU A 101 10.89 3.94 -0.04
C LEU A 101 9.63 4.63 0.51
N PRO A 102 8.57 4.84 -0.31
CA PRO A 102 7.30 5.36 0.21
C PRO A 102 6.70 4.41 1.25
N HIS A 103 6.18 4.97 2.36
CA HIS A 103 5.80 4.16 3.53
C HIS A 103 4.81 3.03 3.20
N GLY A 104 3.77 3.32 2.40
CA GLY A 104 2.80 2.28 2.02
C GLY A 104 3.44 1.12 1.24
N CYS A 105 4.40 1.41 0.36
CA CYS A 105 5.16 0.37 -0.34
C CYS A 105 6.09 -0.40 0.62
N GLY A 106 6.75 0.31 1.54
CA GLY A 106 7.61 -0.29 2.55
C GLY A 106 6.87 -1.24 3.48
N ILE A 107 5.74 -0.80 4.05
CA ILE A 107 4.93 -1.62 4.96
C ILE A 107 4.43 -2.88 4.25
N ALA A 108 3.89 -2.73 3.04
CA ALA A 108 3.40 -3.88 2.28
C ALA A 108 4.52 -4.86 1.89
N LEU A 109 5.67 -4.35 1.41
CA LEU A 109 6.80 -5.19 1.05
C LEU A 109 7.38 -5.91 2.27
N HIS A 110 7.59 -5.21 3.39
CA HIS A 110 8.08 -5.81 4.62
C HIS A 110 7.14 -6.91 5.11
N HIS A 111 5.83 -6.65 5.16
CA HIS A 111 4.86 -7.65 5.57
C HIS A 111 4.90 -8.91 4.69
N LEU A 112 4.96 -8.74 3.36
CA LEU A 112 5.06 -9.88 2.43
C LEU A 112 6.39 -10.64 2.61
N ALA A 113 7.50 -9.93 2.80
CA ALA A 113 8.83 -10.50 3.00
C ALA A 113 8.96 -11.23 4.34
N ALA A 114 8.43 -10.65 5.42
CA ALA A 114 8.47 -11.21 6.77
C ALA A 114 7.72 -12.54 6.88
N ARG A 115 6.64 -12.70 6.10
CA ARG A 115 5.93 -13.98 5.97
C ARG A 115 6.76 -15.08 5.33
N MET A 116 7.80 -14.75 4.57
CA MET A 116 8.76 -15.71 4.02
C MET A 116 9.92 -15.95 4.99
N ASN A 117 10.51 -14.86 5.47
CA ASN A 117 11.61 -14.89 6.44
C ASN A 117 11.74 -13.51 7.13
N LEU A 118 11.33 -13.45 8.40
CA LEU A 118 11.33 -12.23 9.20
C LEU A 118 12.73 -11.63 9.36
N GLU A 119 13.74 -12.44 9.70
CA GLU A 119 15.10 -11.96 9.94
C GLU A 119 15.70 -11.31 8.69
N LYS A 120 15.54 -11.94 7.53
CA LYS A 120 15.97 -11.36 6.25
C LYS A 120 15.18 -10.10 5.92
N ALA A 121 13.88 -10.05 6.20
CA ALA A 121 13.05 -8.87 5.95
C ALA A 121 13.52 -7.67 6.78
N ASP A 122 13.72 -7.88 8.09
CA ASP A 122 14.25 -6.86 9.00
C ASP A 122 15.63 -6.38 8.55
N ARG A 123 16.52 -7.32 8.18
CA ARG A 123 17.87 -7.00 7.69
C ARG A 123 17.81 -6.19 6.39
N PHE A 124 16.99 -6.59 5.42
CA PHE A 124 16.82 -5.87 4.17
C PHE A 124 16.39 -4.42 4.39
N PHE A 125 15.43 -4.19 5.30
CA PHE A 125 14.94 -2.85 5.61
C PHE A 125 15.94 -2.03 6.45
N ALA A 126 16.69 -2.67 7.35
CA ALA A 126 17.78 -2.02 8.06
C ALA A 126 18.87 -1.53 7.08
N GLU A 127 19.33 -2.40 6.18
CA GLU A 127 20.31 -2.05 5.16
C GLU A 127 19.78 -1.00 4.16
N LEU A 128 18.47 -1.01 3.92
CA LEU A 128 17.82 -0.02 3.05
C LEU A 128 17.79 1.36 3.69
N GLY A 129 17.85 1.48 5.03
CA GLY A 129 18.05 2.73 5.75
C GLY A 129 19.51 3.12 5.83
N GLU A 130 20.34 2.19 6.29
CA GLU A 130 21.77 2.35 6.54
C GLU A 130 22.57 1.27 5.78
N PRO A 131 23.16 1.59 4.62
CA PRO A 131 23.87 0.62 3.81
C PRO A 131 25.10 0.07 4.53
N VAL A 132 25.18 -1.26 4.62
CA VAL A 132 26.31 -1.96 5.27
C VAL A 132 27.29 -2.56 4.26
N SER A 133 26.87 -2.75 3.00
CA SER A 133 27.69 -3.41 1.98
C SER A 133 28.41 -2.37 1.09
N PRO A 134 29.74 -2.48 0.89
CA PRO A 134 30.46 -1.67 -0.08
C PRO A 134 30.28 -2.14 -1.52
N ASP A 135 29.65 -3.30 -1.76
CA ASP A 135 29.46 -3.85 -3.09
C ASP A 135 28.43 -3.02 -3.89
N PRO A 136 28.80 -2.36 -5.00
CA PRO A 136 27.87 -1.60 -5.80
C PRO A 136 26.77 -2.47 -6.44
N ASN A 137 27.01 -3.78 -6.59
CA ASN A 137 26.03 -4.73 -7.12
C ASN A 137 25.17 -5.39 -6.03
N HIS A 138 25.30 -4.94 -4.77
CA HIS A 138 24.42 -5.39 -3.70
C HIS A 138 22.96 -4.96 -4.00
N PRO A 139 21.96 -5.85 -3.91
CA PRO A 139 20.58 -5.54 -4.28
C PRO A 139 19.98 -4.32 -3.57
N VAL A 140 20.31 -4.14 -2.29
CA VAL A 140 19.85 -3.00 -1.49
C VAL A 140 20.47 -1.69 -2.01
N ASN A 141 21.76 -1.68 -2.34
CA ASN A 141 22.46 -0.52 -2.90
C ASN A 141 21.86 -0.13 -4.25
N GLN A 142 21.59 -1.12 -5.11
CA GLN A 142 20.93 -0.91 -6.39
C GLN A 142 19.53 -0.32 -6.22
N LEU A 143 18.75 -0.81 -5.27
CA LEU A 143 17.41 -0.27 -4.99
C LEU A 143 17.48 1.18 -4.51
N ARG A 144 18.41 1.50 -3.60
CA ARG A 144 18.65 2.87 -3.12
C ARG A 144 19.02 3.80 -4.26
N ASN A 145 19.96 3.40 -5.11
CA ASN A 145 20.42 4.19 -6.25
C ASN A 145 19.28 4.45 -7.24
N ALA A 146 18.51 3.40 -7.58
CA ALA A 146 17.37 3.51 -8.46
C ALA A 146 16.30 4.46 -7.90
N LEU A 147 15.92 4.31 -6.62
CA LEU A 147 14.88 5.14 -5.99
C LEU A 147 15.33 6.58 -5.76
N THR A 148 16.61 6.80 -5.46
CA THR A 148 17.20 8.14 -5.31
C THR A 148 17.23 8.87 -6.65
N GLY A 149 17.63 8.19 -7.73
CA GLY A 149 17.61 8.73 -9.09
C GLY A 149 16.21 9.19 -9.53
N LEU A 150 15.16 8.43 -9.18
CA LEU A 150 13.77 8.82 -9.45
C LEU A 150 13.34 10.09 -8.71
N ARG A 151 13.96 10.45 -7.58
CA ARG A 151 13.59 11.67 -6.85
C ARG A 151 13.97 12.94 -7.61
N GLY A 152 15.04 12.89 -8.41
CA GLY A 152 15.55 14.03 -9.15
C GLY A 152 14.86 14.31 -10.49
N GLN A 153 14.04 13.37 -11.00
CA GLN A 153 13.52 13.43 -12.38
C GLN A 153 12.19 14.16 -12.55
N GLY A 154 11.56 14.64 -11.47
CA GLY A 154 10.23 15.26 -11.52
C GLY A 154 9.11 14.28 -11.92
N GLY A 155 7.85 14.61 -11.61
CA GLY A 155 6.68 13.80 -11.96
C GLY A 155 6.22 12.79 -10.88
N VAL A 156 4.97 12.34 -11.02
CA VAL A 156 4.33 11.41 -10.08
C VAL A 156 4.97 10.03 -10.23
N ARG A 157 5.60 9.55 -9.16
CA ARG A 157 6.18 8.21 -9.14
C ARG A 157 5.08 7.16 -9.24
N LYS A 158 5.14 6.31 -10.26
CA LYS A 158 4.18 5.21 -10.41
C LYS A 158 4.46 4.18 -9.31
N GLN A 159 3.55 4.06 -8.35
CA GLN A 159 3.58 3.08 -7.25
C GLN A 159 3.94 1.67 -7.76
N THR A 160 3.37 1.29 -8.90
CA THR A 160 3.65 0.03 -9.60
C THR A 160 5.15 -0.16 -9.87
N TYR A 161 5.82 0.84 -10.44
CA TYR A 161 7.24 0.73 -10.76
C TYR A 161 8.10 0.59 -9.51
N ILE A 162 7.86 1.44 -8.51
CA ILE A 162 8.59 1.41 -7.22
C ILE A 162 8.48 0.04 -6.58
N LEU A 163 7.27 -0.49 -6.46
CA LEU A 163 7.04 -1.77 -5.82
C LEU A 163 7.65 -2.91 -6.62
N ALA A 164 7.58 -2.86 -7.96
CA ALA A 164 8.17 -3.88 -8.81
C ALA A 164 9.70 -3.97 -8.64
N ILE A 165 10.42 -2.84 -8.71
CA ILE A 165 11.88 -2.86 -8.51
C ILE A 165 12.27 -3.23 -7.08
N ALA A 166 11.44 -2.88 -6.08
CA ALA A 166 11.67 -3.25 -4.70
C ALA A 166 11.49 -4.76 -4.46
N ILE A 167 10.48 -5.38 -5.07
CA ILE A 167 10.31 -6.85 -5.04
C ILE A 167 11.48 -7.56 -5.75
N LYS A 168 11.92 -7.06 -6.91
CA LYS A 168 13.08 -7.63 -7.63
C LYS A 168 14.36 -7.54 -6.80
N ALA A 169 14.56 -6.44 -6.08
CA ALA A 169 15.69 -6.27 -5.16
C ALA A 169 15.59 -7.20 -3.95
N TRP A 170 14.41 -7.33 -3.35
CA TRP A 170 14.14 -8.28 -2.26
C TRP A 170 14.47 -9.71 -2.69
N ASN A 171 13.97 -10.17 -3.83
CA ASN A 171 14.21 -11.54 -4.29
C ASN A 171 15.71 -11.82 -4.47
N ALA A 172 16.45 -10.89 -5.07
CA ALA A 172 17.89 -11.07 -5.21
C ALA A 172 18.62 -11.05 -3.87
N PHE A 173 18.24 -10.18 -2.94
CA PHE A 173 18.79 -10.17 -1.58
C PHE A 173 18.49 -11.49 -0.86
N PHE A 174 17.24 -11.95 -0.93
CA PHE A 174 16.79 -13.18 -0.30
C PHE A 174 17.59 -14.40 -0.75
N HIS A 175 17.96 -14.45 -2.04
CA HIS A 175 18.78 -15.51 -2.64
C HIS A 175 20.30 -15.22 -2.64
N GLY A 176 20.77 -14.13 -2.01
CA GLY A 176 22.20 -13.78 -1.96
C GLY A 176 22.82 -13.44 -3.33
N ARG A 177 22.02 -12.97 -4.28
CA ARG A 177 22.46 -12.65 -5.66
C ARG A 177 22.89 -11.20 -5.79
N ARG A 178 23.83 -10.95 -6.71
CA ARG A 178 24.24 -9.61 -7.14
C ARG A 178 23.39 -9.14 -8.32
N ILE A 179 23.07 -7.85 -8.37
CA ILE A 179 22.34 -7.24 -9.49
C ILE A 179 23.14 -6.05 -10.02
N LYS A 180 23.32 -5.97 -11.35
CA LYS A 180 23.99 -4.82 -11.98
C LYS A 180 23.05 -3.61 -12.16
N GLN A 181 21.77 -3.87 -12.42
CA GLN A 181 20.76 -2.83 -12.61
C GLN A 181 19.35 -3.31 -12.30
N LEU A 182 18.56 -2.47 -11.61
CA LEU A 182 17.12 -2.68 -11.40
C LEU A 182 16.29 -1.90 -12.42
N ARG A 183 15.43 -2.60 -13.16
CA ARG A 183 14.44 -2.02 -14.08
C ARG A 183 13.14 -2.80 -14.02
N PHE A 184 12.05 -2.11 -14.31
CA PHE A 184 10.74 -2.72 -14.54
C PHE A 184 10.03 -2.04 -15.72
N GLY A 185 9.56 -2.81 -16.68
CA GLY A 185 8.74 -2.31 -17.80
C GLY A 185 7.44 -3.08 -17.91
N ALA A 186 6.30 -2.46 -17.59
CA ALA A 186 5.01 -3.15 -17.57
C ALA A 186 4.57 -3.72 -18.94
N GLU A 187 5.13 -3.22 -20.04
CA GLU A 187 4.90 -3.74 -21.41
C GLU A 187 5.86 -4.89 -21.78
N ARG A 188 6.95 -5.07 -21.01
CA ARG A 188 8.02 -6.02 -21.31
C ARG A 188 8.03 -7.23 -20.37
N GLU A 189 7.53 -7.07 -19.16
CA GLU A 189 7.51 -8.12 -18.14
C GLU A 189 6.28 -8.02 -17.25
N THR A 190 5.86 -9.17 -16.72
CA THR A 190 4.79 -9.26 -15.71
C THR A 190 5.23 -8.63 -14.40
N PHE A 191 4.28 -8.10 -13.62
CA PHE A 191 4.56 -7.58 -12.29
C PHE A 191 5.20 -8.66 -11.39
N PRO A 192 6.36 -8.39 -10.77
CA PRO A 192 7.13 -9.41 -10.06
C PRO A 192 6.42 -9.85 -8.77
N ARG A 193 6.72 -11.08 -8.35
CA ARG A 193 6.24 -11.68 -7.12
C ARG A 193 7.40 -11.96 -6.17
N LEU A 194 7.15 -11.85 -4.88
CA LEU A 194 8.00 -12.45 -3.87
C LEU A 194 7.95 -13.95 -4.08
N ASP A 195 9.10 -14.55 -4.25
CA ASP A 195 9.24 -15.95 -4.62
C ASP A 195 10.26 -16.62 -3.69
N ALA A 196 9.85 -17.72 -3.08
CA ALA A 196 10.72 -18.56 -2.26
C ALA A 196 11.50 -19.56 -3.12
N GLU A 197 10.92 -19.97 -4.26
CA GLU A 197 11.42 -21.04 -5.12
C GLU A 197 11.29 -20.66 -6.61
N ALA A 198 12.35 -20.00 -7.11
CA ALA A 198 12.74 -19.91 -8.52
C ALA A 198 11.81 -19.19 -9.53
N GLY A 199 12.22 -17.96 -9.88
CA GLY A 199 11.74 -17.28 -11.08
C GLY A 199 12.19 -15.82 -11.20
N TRP A 200 13.47 -15.52 -10.97
CA TRP A 200 13.97 -14.14 -11.10
C TRP A 200 14.35 -13.83 -12.56
N GLY A 201 13.53 -13.01 -13.24
CA GLY A 201 13.92 -12.36 -14.50
C GLY A 201 12.77 -11.59 -15.17
N PRO A 202 13.07 -10.49 -15.90
CA PRO A 202 12.14 -9.89 -16.85
C PRO A 202 12.06 -10.80 -18.08
N LEU A 203 11.36 -11.92 -17.96
CA LEU A 203 10.95 -12.89 -18.99
C LEU A 203 10.56 -14.13 -18.19
N GLY A 204 9.27 -14.27 -17.86
CA GLY A 204 8.75 -15.58 -17.51
C GLY A 204 8.84 -16.44 -18.77
N ASP A 205 9.40 -17.63 -18.64
CA ASP A 205 9.63 -18.62 -19.69
C ASP A 205 8.56 -18.60 -20.80
N ALA A 206 8.90 -17.99 -21.94
CA ALA A 206 8.50 -18.55 -23.20
C ALA A 206 9.35 -19.82 -23.38
N ALA A 207 8.71 -20.98 -23.45
CA ALA A 207 9.28 -22.32 -23.64
C ALA A 207 9.52 -23.16 -22.35
N GLN A 208 8.43 -23.48 -21.64
CA GLN A 208 8.27 -24.81 -21.03
C GLN A 208 6.86 -25.35 -21.33
N SER A 209 6.60 -25.67 -22.60
CA SER A 209 5.55 -26.61 -23.00
C SER A 209 5.83 -27.12 -24.42
N SER A 210 5.75 -28.44 -24.59
CA SER A 210 6.24 -29.27 -25.72
C SER A 210 7.77 -29.38 -25.77
N ASP A 211 8.43 -30.53 -25.63
CA ASP A 211 7.98 -31.88 -25.99
C ASP A 211 8.79 -32.92 -25.19
N ALA A 212 8.13 -33.57 -24.24
CA ALA A 212 8.62 -34.78 -23.60
C ALA A 212 7.42 -35.72 -23.42
N SER A 213 7.02 -36.39 -24.50
CA SER A 213 6.33 -37.67 -24.39
C SER A 213 6.62 -38.55 -25.61
N SER A 214 7.43 -39.57 -25.33
CA SER A 214 7.63 -40.85 -26.00
C SER A 214 6.60 -41.30 -27.06
N LYS A 215 7.13 -41.97 -28.09
CA LYS A 215 6.70 -43.26 -28.68
C LYS A 215 7.64 -43.49 -29.88
N GLY A 216 8.50 -44.50 -29.95
CA GLY A 216 8.31 -45.92 -29.72
C GLY A 216 8.91 -46.60 -30.95
N THR A 217 9.97 -47.39 -30.78
CA THR A 217 10.51 -48.28 -31.81
C THR A 217 9.41 -49.26 -32.25
N PRO A 218 9.15 -49.40 -33.56
CA PRO A 218 9.57 -50.61 -34.30
C PRO A 218 9.82 -50.30 -35.81
N ILE A 219 10.51 -51.04 -36.69
CA ILE A 219 11.18 -52.35 -36.80
C ILE A 219 12.45 -52.08 -37.61
#